data_AF-A0A250V6U4-F1
#
_entry.id   AF-A0A250V6U4-F1
#
_cell.length_a   1.000
_cell.length_b   1.000
_cell.length_c   1.000
_cell.angle_alpha   90.00
_cell.angle_beta   90.00
_cell.angle_gamma   90.00
#
_symmetry.space_group_name_H-M   'P 1'
#
loop_
_entity.id
_entity.type
_entity.pdbx_description
1 polymer ?
#
loop_
_entity_poly.entity_id
_entity_poly.type
_entity_poly.pdbx_seq_one_letter_code
_entity_poly.pdbx_strand_id
1 'polypeptide(L)'
;MALEMIPDRPGRGAVFEPLLDELLALFSPDWVLPERMVGKHQRRRCGVKRREIGRAAEADPDLTRRHADLFVHAAMHDQCRSGINRLVGPLVNALGYRWVQEEIIRYVRTGSEAEKVGATMAWYFARPPVEYAEYASWEERIPTSASKAAVEALSDLRDCYRDAVLAAFLSCEDPGVRQDLSLWVSLDPSVYPDDLQIAQKRAKDIILDDPEHYRWLLQRSGHG
;
A
#
# COMPACT_ATOMS: atom_id res chain seq x y z
N MET A 1 -12.25 2.29 -15.58
CA MET A 1 -11.06 2.07 -16.45
C MET A 1 -10.05 1.24 -15.69
N ALA A 2 -9.65 0.09 -16.23
CA ALA A 2 -8.53 -0.67 -15.69
C ALA A 2 -7.26 0.13 -15.97
N LEU A 3 -6.72 0.80 -14.94
CA LEU A 3 -5.40 1.43 -15.01
C LEU A 3 -4.39 0.34 -15.41
N GLU A 4 -3.75 0.50 -16.57
CA GLU A 4 -2.55 -0.29 -16.88
C GLU A 4 -1.56 -0.05 -15.75
N MET A 5 -1.26 -1.09 -15.00
CA MET A 5 -0.41 -0.99 -13.82
C MET A 5 1.02 -0.78 -14.26
N ILE A 6 1.74 0.17 -13.64
CA ILE A 6 3.20 0.27 -13.78
C ILE A 6 3.79 -1.12 -13.52
N PRO A 7 4.57 -1.69 -14.45
CA PRO A 7 5.14 -3.02 -14.28
C PRO A 7 5.99 -3.10 -13.01
N ASP A 8 5.85 -4.19 -12.25
CA ASP A 8 6.71 -4.46 -11.09
C ASP A 8 8.19 -4.40 -11.52
N ARG A 9 9.00 -3.53 -10.91
CA ARG A 9 10.42 -3.39 -11.29
C ARG A 9 11.22 -4.65 -10.88
N PRO A 10 12.02 -5.24 -11.78
CA PRO A 10 12.84 -6.40 -11.45
C PRO A 10 13.94 -6.05 -10.43
N GLY A 11 14.24 -6.97 -9.51
CA GLY A 11 15.37 -6.88 -8.57
C GLY A 11 15.02 -6.51 -7.13
N ARG A 12 13.90 -5.80 -6.86
CA ARG A 12 13.51 -5.41 -5.50
C ARG A 12 12.88 -6.55 -4.67
N GLY A 13 12.51 -7.66 -5.31
CA GLY A 13 11.88 -8.82 -4.67
C GLY A 13 12.84 -9.80 -3.97
N ALA A 14 14.16 -9.63 -4.10
CA ALA A 14 15.15 -10.57 -3.54
C ALA A 14 15.06 -10.67 -2.01
N VAL A 15 14.70 -9.56 -1.34
CA VAL A 15 14.55 -9.48 0.12
C VAL A 15 13.16 -9.98 0.57
N PHE A 16 12.16 -9.98 -0.32
CA PHE A 16 10.78 -10.25 0.07
C PHE A 16 10.46 -11.75 0.23
N GLU A 17 10.97 -12.61 -0.64
CA GLU A 17 10.65 -14.05 -0.56
C GLU A 17 11.12 -14.70 0.76
N PRO A 18 12.32 -14.40 1.30
CA PRO A 18 12.74 -14.87 2.62
C PRO A 18 11.80 -14.43 3.77
N LEU A 19 11.28 -13.20 3.74
CA LEU A 19 10.31 -12.74 4.74
C LEU A 19 9.01 -13.56 4.71
N LEU A 20 8.59 -14.02 3.53
CA LEU A 20 7.45 -14.93 3.43
C LEU A 20 7.78 -16.33 3.96
N ASP A 21 9.03 -16.78 3.85
CA ASP A 21 9.45 -18.07 4.41
C ASP A 21 9.45 -18.03 5.95
N GLU A 22 9.90 -16.93 6.55
CA GLU A 22 9.82 -16.72 8.00
C GLU A 22 8.36 -16.71 8.49
N LEU A 23 7.46 -16.03 7.76
CA LEU A 23 6.04 -16.03 8.10
C LEU A 23 5.40 -17.41 7.92
N LEU A 24 5.76 -18.17 6.89
CA LEU A 24 5.26 -19.53 6.71
C LEU A 24 5.68 -20.44 7.85
N ALA A 25 6.93 -20.34 8.33
CA ALA A 25 7.39 -21.12 9.47
C ALA A 25 6.56 -20.86 10.75
N LEU A 26 5.98 -19.66 10.89
CA LEU A 26 5.13 -19.30 12.03
C LEU A 26 3.66 -19.67 11.83
N PHE A 27 3.08 -19.30 10.68
CA PHE A 27 1.65 -19.41 10.44
C PHE A 27 1.23 -20.75 9.81
N SER A 28 2.15 -21.44 9.15
CA SER A 28 1.87 -22.70 8.43
C SER A 28 3.13 -23.58 8.35
N PRO A 29 3.66 -24.06 9.50
CA PRO A 29 4.95 -24.75 9.56
C PRO A 29 5.03 -26.03 8.72
N ASP A 30 3.90 -26.71 8.54
CA ASP A 30 3.81 -27.93 7.72
C ASP A 30 3.59 -27.64 6.22
N TRP A 31 3.48 -26.37 5.84
CA TRP A 31 3.25 -26.00 4.45
C TRP A 31 4.53 -26.19 3.62
N VAL A 32 4.36 -26.85 2.47
CA VAL A 32 5.41 -27.05 1.48
C VAL A 32 5.06 -26.39 0.16
N LEU A 33 6.06 -25.82 -0.51
CA LEU A 33 5.90 -25.20 -1.81
C LEU A 33 5.38 -26.26 -2.82
N PRO A 34 4.23 -26.03 -3.49
CA PRO A 34 3.73 -26.99 -4.46
C PRO A 34 4.74 -27.27 -5.57
N GLU A 35 4.94 -28.53 -5.96
CA GLU A 35 5.94 -28.94 -6.95
C GLU A 35 5.85 -28.14 -8.27
N ARG A 36 4.63 -27.84 -8.73
CA ARG A 36 4.39 -27.01 -9.92
C ARG A 36 4.96 -25.59 -9.86
N MET A 37 5.32 -25.12 -8.67
CA MET A 37 5.92 -23.81 -8.41
C MET A 37 7.45 -23.86 -8.31
N VAL A 38 8.05 -25.05 -8.22
CA VAL A 38 9.49 -25.24 -8.30
C VAL A 38 10.00 -24.76 -9.66
N GLY A 39 11.07 -23.97 -9.66
CA GLY A 39 11.64 -23.37 -10.87
C GLY A 39 10.79 -22.25 -11.51
N LYS A 40 9.59 -21.93 -10.98
CA LYS A 40 8.82 -20.77 -11.45
C LYS A 40 9.47 -19.47 -10.98
N HIS A 41 9.22 -18.39 -11.73
CA HIS A 41 9.65 -17.04 -11.36
C HIS A 41 9.20 -16.67 -9.93
N GLN A 42 10.09 -15.99 -9.19
CA GLN A 42 9.89 -15.60 -7.79
C GLN A 42 8.50 -15.00 -7.52
N ARG A 43 8.04 -14.06 -8.35
CA ARG A 43 6.69 -13.45 -8.28
C ARG A 43 5.55 -14.48 -8.13
N ARG A 44 5.62 -15.60 -8.86
CA ARG A 44 4.59 -16.66 -8.77
C ARG A 44 4.69 -17.43 -7.46
N ARG A 45 5.90 -17.72 -6.99
CA ARG A 45 6.14 -18.37 -5.70
C ARG A 45 5.66 -17.49 -4.54
N CYS A 46 6.05 -16.22 -4.50
CA CYS A 46 5.54 -15.26 -3.52
C CYS A 46 4.01 -15.18 -3.53
N GLY A 47 3.38 -15.25 -4.71
CA GLY A 47 1.93 -15.25 -4.83
C GLY A 47 1.23 -16.42 -4.10
N VAL A 48 1.79 -17.63 -4.13
CA VAL A 48 1.21 -18.76 -3.38
C VAL A 48 1.55 -18.71 -1.89
N LYS A 49 2.76 -18.27 -1.53
CA LYS A 49 3.17 -18.08 -0.13
C LYS A 49 2.25 -17.06 0.55
N ARG A 50 2.03 -15.89 -0.06
CA ARG A 50 1.09 -14.87 0.43
C ARG A 50 -0.32 -15.38 0.62
N ARG A 51 -0.81 -16.23 -0.30
CA ARG A 51 -2.16 -16.79 -0.19
C ARG A 51 -2.29 -17.71 1.03
N GLU A 52 -1.28 -18.53 1.29
CA GLU A 52 -1.26 -19.41 2.45
C GLU A 52 -1.18 -18.61 3.75
N ILE A 53 -0.19 -17.72 3.85
CA ILE A 53 0.01 -16.87 5.04
C ILE A 53 -1.26 -16.07 5.34
N GLY A 54 -1.86 -15.44 4.33
CA GLY A 54 -3.10 -14.67 4.52
C GLY A 54 -4.26 -15.52 5.04
N ARG A 55 -4.44 -16.74 4.50
CA ARG A 55 -5.47 -17.68 5.00
C ARG A 55 -5.22 -18.06 6.46
N ALA A 56 -3.98 -18.38 6.80
CA ALA A 56 -3.60 -18.80 8.15
C ALA A 56 -3.71 -17.66 9.17
N ALA A 57 -3.28 -16.46 8.79
CA ALA A 57 -3.38 -15.25 9.61
C ALA A 57 -4.85 -14.83 9.85
N GLU A 58 -5.72 -14.95 8.84
CA GLU A 58 -7.16 -14.74 8.99
C GLU A 58 -7.79 -15.75 9.96
N ALA A 59 -7.29 -16.99 9.98
CA ALA A 59 -7.80 -18.04 10.86
C ALA A 59 -7.34 -17.90 12.32
N ASP A 60 -6.22 -17.22 12.58
CA ASP A 60 -5.69 -16.98 13.93
C ASP A 60 -5.29 -15.50 14.13
N PRO A 61 -6.27 -14.64 14.48
CA PRO A 61 -6.01 -13.24 14.77
C PRO A 61 -5.09 -13.02 15.97
N ASP A 62 -5.08 -13.94 16.95
CA ASP A 62 -4.22 -13.81 18.14
C ASP A 62 -2.75 -14.03 17.79
N LEU A 63 -2.45 -15.05 16.98
CA LEU A 63 -1.12 -15.26 16.41
C LEU A 63 -0.70 -14.08 15.52
N THR A 64 -1.63 -13.54 14.74
CA THR A 64 -1.41 -12.33 13.94
C THR A 64 -1.00 -11.15 14.80
N ARG A 65 -1.68 -10.90 15.95
CA ARG A 65 -1.27 -9.84 16.88
C ARG A 65 0.09 -10.12 17.53
N ARG A 66 0.38 -11.37 17.91
CA ARG A 66 1.67 -11.73 18.53
C ARG A 66 2.87 -11.51 17.62
N HIS A 67 2.69 -11.65 16.31
CA HIS A 67 3.76 -11.49 15.31
C HIS A 67 3.55 -10.28 14.40
N ALA A 68 2.83 -9.27 14.87
CA ALA A 68 2.46 -8.09 14.09
C ALA A 68 3.66 -7.39 13.46
N ASP A 69 4.76 -7.23 14.21
CA ASP A 69 5.97 -6.52 13.75
C ASP A 69 6.62 -7.19 12.53
N LEU A 70 6.79 -8.52 12.58
CA LEU A 70 7.33 -9.28 11.45
C LEU A 70 6.38 -9.24 10.26
N PHE A 71 5.08 -9.32 10.53
CA PHE A 71 4.07 -9.42 9.50
C PHE A 71 3.85 -8.10 8.76
N VAL A 72 3.84 -6.97 9.49
CA VAL A 72 3.80 -5.64 8.90
C VAL A 72 5.09 -5.36 8.13
N HIS A 73 6.26 -5.76 8.66
CA HIS A 73 7.53 -5.62 7.96
C HIS A 73 7.50 -6.33 6.60
N ALA A 74 7.11 -7.61 6.56
CA ALA A 74 6.95 -8.33 5.31
C ALA A 74 5.96 -7.66 4.35
N ALA A 75 4.81 -7.17 4.86
CA ALA A 75 3.84 -6.48 4.04
C ALA A 75 4.41 -5.22 3.38
N MET A 76 5.25 -4.44 4.08
CA MET A 76 5.89 -3.24 3.51
C MET A 76 6.98 -3.55 2.48
N HIS A 77 7.46 -4.79 2.42
CA HIS A 77 8.34 -5.27 1.35
C HIS A 77 7.59 -5.84 0.14
N ASP A 78 6.26 -6.00 0.21
CA ASP A 78 5.48 -6.50 -0.92
C ASP A 78 5.23 -5.39 -1.95
N GLN A 79 5.77 -5.57 -3.14
CA GLN A 79 5.56 -4.65 -4.26
C GLN A 79 4.47 -5.15 -5.22
N CYS A 80 3.79 -6.25 -4.88
CA CYS A 80 2.67 -6.75 -5.66
C CYS A 80 1.37 -6.02 -5.30
N ARG A 81 1.01 -5.01 -6.09
CA ARG A 81 -0.21 -4.20 -5.87
C ARG A 81 -1.50 -5.01 -5.71
N SER A 82 -1.68 -6.07 -6.49
CA SER A 82 -2.88 -6.92 -6.39
C SER A 82 -2.77 -8.00 -5.31
N GLY A 83 -1.58 -8.16 -4.74
CA GLY A 83 -1.22 -9.26 -3.87
C GLY A 83 -1.13 -8.90 -2.39
N ILE A 84 -0.75 -7.66 -2.09
CA ILE A 84 -0.43 -7.15 -0.75
C ILE A 84 -1.61 -7.21 0.22
N ASN A 85 -2.85 -7.17 -0.28
CA ASN A 85 -4.04 -7.31 0.56
C ASN A 85 -4.09 -8.65 1.33
N ARG A 86 -3.41 -9.69 0.82
CA ARG A 86 -3.30 -10.98 1.52
C ARG A 86 -2.47 -10.90 2.80
N LEU A 87 -1.70 -9.83 3.00
CA LEU A 87 -0.93 -9.57 4.21
C LEU A 87 -1.58 -8.44 5.03
N VAL A 88 -2.03 -7.37 4.36
CA VAL A 88 -2.63 -6.19 5.02
C VAL A 88 -4.02 -6.48 5.60
N GLY A 89 -4.88 -7.20 4.89
CA GLY A 89 -6.23 -7.54 5.36
C GLY A 89 -6.24 -8.26 6.73
N PRO A 90 -5.46 -9.34 6.91
CA PRO A 90 -5.34 -10.00 8.21
C PRO A 90 -4.84 -9.06 9.33
N LEU A 91 -3.86 -8.19 9.04
CA LEU A 91 -3.37 -7.19 10.01
C LEU A 91 -4.47 -6.22 10.43
N VAL A 92 -5.25 -5.71 9.47
CA VAL A 92 -6.40 -4.82 9.74
C VAL A 92 -7.45 -5.54 10.58
N ASN A 93 -7.77 -6.80 10.28
CA ASN A 93 -8.75 -7.56 11.04
C ASN A 93 -8.29 -7.83 12.48
N ALA A 94 -7.00 -8.04 12.70
CA ALA A 94 -6.44 -8.33 14.01
C ALA A 94 -6.20 -7.08 14.86
N LEU A 95 -5.70 -5.98 14.27
CA LEU A 95 -5.18 -4.81 14.98
C LEU A 95 -5.96 -3.51 14.69
N GLY A 96 -6.86 -3.53 13.71
CA GLY A 96 -7.66 -2.39 13.30
C GLY A 96 -6.95 -1.46 12.30
N TYR A 97 -7.75 -0.64 11.61
CA TYR A 97 -7.26 0.28 10.57
C TYR A 97 -6.25 1.30 11.07
N ARG A 98 -6.48 1.88 12.26
CA ARG A 98 -5.61 2.93 12.83
C ARG A 98 -4.18 2.43 13.02
N TRP A 99 -4.01 1.30 13.70
CA TRP A 99 -2.69 0.71 13.97
C TRP A 99 -1.93 0.43 12.66
N VAL A 100 -2.61 -0.18 11.68
CA VAL A 100 -1.98 -0.51 10.38
C VAL A 100 -1.59 0.76 9.61
N GLN A 101 -2.45 1.79 9.63
CA GLN A 101 -2.15 3.07 8.97
C GLN A 101 -0.97 3.81 9.63
N GLU A 102 -0.87 3.77 10.96
CA GLU A 102 0.26 4.34 11.70
C GLU A 102 1.59 3.66 11.33
N GLU A 103 1.61 2.33 11.23
CA GLU A 103 2.79 1.60 10.77
C GLU A 103 3.14 1.93 9.32
N ILE A 104 2.16 2.00 8.42
CA ILE A 104 2.39 2.42 7.02
C ILE A 104 3.05 3.80 6.98
N ILE A 105 2.52 4.79 7.73
CA ILE A 105 3.08 6.14 7.80
C ILE A 105 4.52 6.11 8.34
N ARG A 106 4.79 5.29 9.36
CA ARG A 106 6.14 5.10 9.90
C ARG A 106 7.12 4.62 8.83
N TYR A 107 6.75 3.61 8.04
CA TYR A 107 7.58 3.10 6.94
C TYR A 107 7.74 4.11 5.80
N VAL A 108 6.71 4.86 5.45
CA VAL A 108 6.82 5.95 4.45
C VAL A 108 7.83 7.02 4.92
N ARG A 109 7.86 7.35 6.21
CA ARG A 109 8.78 8.35 6.76
C ARG A 109 10.21 7.84 6.87
N THR A 110 10.40 6.61 7.36
CA THR A 110 11.70 6.14 7.88
C THR A 110 12.28 4.94 7.14
N GLY A 111 11.48 4.23 6.34
CA GLY A 111 11.93 3.05 5.63
C GLY A 111 12.93 3.34 4.52
N SER A 112 13.57 2.29 4.05
CA SER A 112 14.27 2.25 2.77
C SER A 112 13.33 2.58 1.62
N GLU A 113 13.89 2.92 0.46
CA GLU A 113 13.10 3.22 -0.74
C GLU A 113 12.14 2.09 -1.13
N ALA A 114 12.57 0.83 -0.97
CA ALA A 114 11.73 -0.33 -1.25
C ALA A 114 10.55 -0.45 -0.28
N GLU A 115 10.79 -0.21 1.01
CA GLU A 115 9.76 -0.23 2.06
C GLU A 115 8.78 0.93 1.90
N LYS A 116 9.26 2.14 1.56
CA LYS A 116 8.42 3.30 1.27
C LYS A 116 7.44 2.98 0.13
N VAL A 117 7.93 2.38 -0.94
CA VAL A 117 7.08 1.97 -2.08
C VAL A 117 6.04 0.94 -1.65
N GLY A 118 6.43 -0.15 -0.96
CA GLY A 118 5.46 -1.15 -0.51
C GLY A 118 4.44 -0.59 0.50
N ALA A 119 4.87 0.29 1.40
CA ALA A 119 4.00 0.98 2.35
C ALA A 119 2.95 1.85 1.65
N THR A 120 3.33 2.61 0.62
CA THR A 120 2.34 3.38 -0.15
C THR A 120 1.34 2.49 -0.90
N MET A 121 1.74 1.30 -1.34
CA MET A 121 0.80 0.31 -1.92
C MET A 121 -0.15 -0.28 -0.87
N ALA A 122 0.35 -0.53 0.34
CA ALA A 122 -0.43 -1.06 1.45
C ALA A 122 -1.55 -0.10 1.88
N TRP A 123 -1.31 1.22 1.77
CA TRP A 123 -2.27 2.26 2.17
C TRP A 123 -3.66 2.06 1.58
N TYR A 124 -3.78 1.67 0.31
CA TYR A 124 -5.08 1.45 -0.33
C TYR A 124 -5.92 0.39 0.40
N PHE A 125 -5.27 -0.69 0.87
CA PHE A 125 -5.94 -1.81 1.55
C PHE A 125 -6.09 -1.59 3.06
N ALA A 126 -5.37 -0.63 3.63
CA ALA A 126 -5.49 -0.25 5.04
C ALA A 126 -6.58 0.81 5.29
N ARG A 127 -7.47 1.07 4.33
CA ARG A 127 -8.58 2.02 4.47
C ARG A 127 -9.89 1.31 4.79
N PRO A 128 -10.72 1.88 5.68
CA PRO A 128 -12.08 1.40 5.86
C PRO A 128 -12.84 1.36 4.53
N PRO A 129 -13.61 0.29 4.25
CA PRO A 129 -14.45 0.24 3.07
C PRO A 129 -15.51 1.34 3.12
N VAL A 130 -15.81 1.89 1.95
CA VAL A 130 -16.94 2.80 1.78
C VAL A 130 -18.14 1.95 1.40
N GLU A 131 -19.16 1.95 2.24
CA GLU A 131 -20.37 1.15 2.04
C GLU A 131 -21.52 2.04 1.57
N TYR A 132 -22.36 1.47 0.73
CA TYR A 132 -23.54 2.12 0.17
C TYR A 132 -24.76 1.29 0.56
N ALA A 133 -25.82 1.95 1.05
CA ALA A 133 -27.00 1.24 1.54
C ALA A 133 -27.69 0.47 0.39
N GLU A 134 -27.76 1.11 -0.78
CA GLU A 134 -28.46 0.61 -1.96
C GLU A 134 -27.76 1.08 -3.24
N TYR A 135 -28.09 0.45 -4.37
CA TYR A 135 -27.46 0.79 -5.66
C TYR A 135 -27.65 2.25 -6.07
N ALA A 136 -28.81 2.86 -5.83
CA ALA A 136 -29.05 4.28 -6.11
C ALA A 136 -28.06 5.20 -5.35
N SER A 137 -27.82 4.91 -4.06
CA SER A 137 -26.83 5.65 -3.26
C SER A 137 -25.39 5.46 -3.75
N TRP A 138 -25.09 4.32 -4.39
CA TRP A 138 -23.80 4.11 -5.03
C TRP A 138 -23.64 4.97 -6.29
N GLU A 139 -24.67 5.08 -7.13
CA GLU A 139 -24.66 5.95 -8.31
C GLU A 139 -24.46 7.42 -7.92
N GLU A 140 -25.15 7.88 -6.88
CA GLU A 140 -25.02 9.24 -6.34
C GLU A 140 -23.77 9.43 -5.46
N ARG A 141 -23.00 8.36 -5.21
CA ARG A 141 -21.81 8.33 -4.34
C ARG A 141 -22.07 8.81 -2.91
N ILE A 142 -23.26 8.52 -2.38
CA ILE A 142 -23.67 8.84 -1.00
C ILE A 142 -23.39 7.62 -0.09
N PRO A 143 -22.32 7.63 0.71
CA PRO A 143 -22.00 6.51 1.59
C PRO A 143 -22.97 6.41 2.78
N THR A 144 -23.03 5.23 3.41
CA THR A 144 -23.73 5.07 4.69
C THR A 144 -23.11 5.97 5.76
N SER A 145 -23.92 6.43 6.71
CA SER A 145 -23.45 7.25 7.84
C SER A 145 -22.35 6.54 8.64
N ALA A 146 -22.48 5.22 8.84
CA ALA A 146 -21.49 4.40 9.54
C ALA A 146 -20.14 4.34 8.80
N SER A 147 -20.13 4.05 7.50
CA SER A 147 -18.87 4.00 6.74
C SER A 147 -18.23 5.38 6.59
N LYS A 148 -19.04 6.44 6.43
CA LYS A 148 -18.56 7.82 6.45
C LYS A 148 -17.87 8.14 7.78
N ALA A 149 -18.51 7.85 8.91
CA ALA A 149 -17.94 8.09 10.24
C ALA A 149 -16.63 7.29 10.46
N ALA A 150 -16.56 6.04 9.99
CA ALA A 150 -15.35 5.23 10.07
C ALA A 150 -14.17 5.84 9.29
N VAL A 151 -14.44 6.42 8.10
CA VAL A 151 -13.42 7.14 7.32
C VAL A 151 -13.03 8.47 7.98
N GLU A 152 -14.00 9.21 8.52
CA GLU A 152 -13.75 10.50 9.20
C GLU A 152 -12.93 10.35 10.48
N ALA A 153 -13.12 9.25 11.22
CA ALA A 153 -12.36 8.91 12.43
C ALA A 153 -10.85 8.67 12.20
N LEU A 154 -10.41 8.58 10.94
CA LEU A 154 -9.01 8.41 10.53
C LEU A 154 -8.50 9.58 9.66
N SER A 155 -9.20 10.71 9.68
CA SER A 155 -8.85 11.88 8.88
C SER A 155 -7.48 12.47 9.25
N ASP A 156 -7.11 12.43 10.53
CA ASP A 156 -5.80 12.80 11.06
C ASP A 156 -4.66 11.99 10.42
N LEU A 157 -4.84 10.66 10.29
CA LEU A 157 -3.85 9.79 9.67
C LEU A 157 -3.74 10.02 8.17
N ARG A 158 -4.84 10.38 7.50
CA ARG A 158 -4.82 10.72 6.08
C ARG A 158 -3.96 11.95 5.81
N ASP A 159 -4.01 12.95 6.68
CA ASP A 159 -3.20 14.16 6.53
C ASP A 159 -1.74 13.88 6.87
N CYS A 160 -1.47 13.09 7.91
CA CYS A 160 -0.13 12.58 8.22
C CYS A 160 0.47 11.75 7.08
N TYR A 161 -0.34 10.93 6.40
CA TYR A 161 0.10 10.14 5.25
C TYR A 161 0.44 11.03 4.05
N ARG A 162 -0.37 12.06 3.78
CA ARG A 162 -0.10 13.03 2.69
C ARG A 162 1.22 13.75 2.90
N ASP A 163 1.46 14.24 4.11
CA ASP A 163 2.75 14.80 4.53
C ASP A 163 3.90 13.80 4.27
N ALA A 164 3.79 12.58 4.81
CA ALA A 164 4.82 11.56 4.69
C ALA A 164 5.16 11.21 3.22
N VAL A 165 4.15 11.01 2.38
CA VAL A 165 4.36 10.69 0.95
C VAL A 165 4.98 11.87 0.21
N LEU A 166 4.52 13.08 0.49
CA LEU A 166 5.03 14.29 -0.16
C LEU A 166 6.51 14.51 0.20
N ALA A 167 6.86 14.37 1.48
CA ALA A 167 8.24 14.42 1.94
C ALA A 167 9.09 13.32 1.29
N ALA A 168 8.61 12.07 1.27
CA ALA A 168 9.31 10.95 0.66
C ALA A 168 9.56 11.16 -0.85
N PHE A 169 8.57 11.67 -1.58
CA PHE A 169 8.71 11.99 -3.00
C PHE A 169 9.77 13.07 -3.23
N LEU A 170 9.72 14.17 -2.47
CA LEU A 170 10.62 15.31 -2.64
C LEU A 170 12.08 14.98 -2.26
N SER A 171 12.28 14.06 -1.31
CA SER A 171 13.62 13.65 -0.86
C SER A 171 14.23 12.49 -1.67
N CYS A 172 13.42 11.75 -2.44
CA CYS A 172 13.86 10.53 -3.11
C CYS A 172 14.71 10.84 -4.34
N GLU A 173 15.97 10.43 -4.41
CA GLU A 173 16.84 10.74 -5.56
C GLU A 173 16.70 9.74 -6.71
N ASP A 174 16.37 8.47 -6.44
CA ASP A 174 16.16 7.46 -7.48
C ASP A 174 14.92 7.85 -8.33
N PRO A 175 15.08 8.13 -9.64
CA PRO A 175 13.97 8.56 -10.48
C PRO A 175 12.83 7.55 -10.54
N GLY A 176 13.16 6.27 -10.35
CA GLY A 176 12.24 5.18 -10.42
C GLY A 176 11.37 4.99 -9.19
N VAL A 177 11.99 5.00 -8.01
CA VAL A 177 11.30 5.06 -6.73
C VAL A 177 10.46 6.34 -6.68
N ARG A 178 10.99 7.47 -7.13
CA ARG A 178 10.25 8.74 -7.19
C ARG A 178 9.01 8.64 -8.08
N GLN A 179 9.09 7.92 -9.20
CA GLN A 179 7.92 7.62 -10.06
C GLN A 179 6.89 6.74 -9.35
N ASP A 180 7.32 5.71 -8.60
CA ASP A 180 6.41 4.87 -7.83
C ASP A 180 5.69 5.68 -6.73
N LEU A 181 6.41 6.54 -6.02
CA LEU A 181 5.89 7.41 -4.96
C LEU A 181 4.93 8.48 -5.50
N SER A 182 5.18 9.01 -6.71
CA SER A 182 4.34 10.06 -7.30
C SER A 182 2.90 9.61 -7.49
N LEU A 183 2.67 8.30 -7.69
CA LEU A 183 1.33 7.71 -7.74
C LEU A 183 0.54 7.86 -6.43
N TRP A 184 1.13 8.38 -5.37
CA TRP A 184 0.44 8.61 -4.11
C TRP A 184 0.42 10.09 -3.72
N VAL A 185 0.98 10.96 -4.57
CA VAL A 185 0.89 12.42 -4.46
C VAL A 185 -0.35 12.91 -5.21
N SER A 186 -1.21 13.67 -4.54
CA SER A 186 -2.32 14.39 -5.18
C SER A 186 -1.82 15.69 -5.82
N LEU A 187 -2.27 15.95 -7.06
CA LEU A 187 -2.02 17.22 -7.77
C LEU A 187 -3.05 18.30 -7.45
N ASP A 188 -4.15 17.93 -6.79
CA ASP A 188 -5.18 18.85 -6.30
C ASP A 188 -4.69 19.51 -5.00
N PRO A 189 -4.46 20.84 -4.97
CA PRO A 189 -4.00 21.54 -3.77
C PRO A 189 -5.04 21.53 -2.64
N SER A 190 -6.35 21.42 -2.95
CA SER A 190 -7.41 21.53 -1.94
C SER A 190 -7.40 20.39 -0.91
N VAL A 191 -6.70 19.29 -1.21
CA VAL A 191 -6.63 18.14 -0.31
C VAL A 191 -5.53 18.25 0.75
N TYR A 192 -4.69 19.29 0.67
CA TYR A 192 -3.59 19.52 1.60
C TYR A 192 -3.89 20.69 2.53
N PRO A 193 -3.48 20.59 3.82
CA PRO A 193 -3.48 21.73 4.72
C PRO A 193 -2.50 22.82 4.25
N ASP A 194 -2.71 24.05 4.73
CA ASP A 194 -1.99 25.25 4.26
C ASP A 194 -0.47 25.15 4.39
N ASP A 195 0.02 24.51 5.45
CA ASP A 195 1.44 24.30 5.72
C ASP A 195 2.13 23.38 4.70
N LEU A 196 1.37 22.50 4.02
CA LEU A 196 1.89 21.61 2.99
C LEU A 196 1.76 22.15 1.55
N GLN A 197 1.08 23.28 1.34
CA GLN A 197 0.82 23.82 -0.01
C GLN A 197 2.10 24.13 -0.80
N ILE A 198 3.15 24.63 -0.13
CA ILE A 198 4.44 24.93 -0.77
C ILE A 198 5.12 23.65 -1.27
N ALA A 199 5.17 22.63 -0.42
CA ALA A 199 5.75 21.33 -0.78
C ALA A 199 4.94 20.66 -1.89
N GLN A 200 3.60 20.76 -1.83
CA GLN A 200 2.68 20.23 -2.83
C GLN A 200 2.94 20.88 -4.19
N LYS A 201 3.05 22.21 -4.23
CA LYS A 201 3.35 22.95 -5.45
C LYS A 201 4.68 22.51 -6.05
N ARG A 202 5.74 22.39 -5.23
CA ARG A 202 7.04 21.92 -5.69
C ARG A 202 6.97 20.51 -6.29
N ALA A 203 6.23 19.60 -5.65
CA ALA A 203 6.04 18.25 -6.16
C ALA A 203 5.29 18.26 -7.51
N LYS A 204 4.25 19.09 -7.62
CA LYS A 204 3.49 19.29 -8.86
C LYS A 204 4.38 19.83 -9.98
N ASP A 205 5.21 20.83 -9.71
CA ASP A 205 6.12 21.41 -10.71
C ASP A 205 7.09 20.33 -11.25
N ILE A 206 7.72 19.54 -10.36
CA ILE A 206 8.59 18.41 -10.76
C ILE A 206 7.86 17.40 -11.66
N ILE A 207 6.60 17.11 -11.34
CA ILE A 207 5.79 16.13 -12.08
C ILE A 207 5.44 16.67 -13.48
N LEU A 208 5.13 17.96 -13.59
CA LEU A 208 4.74 18.59 -14.84
C LEU A 208 5.94 18.91 -15.75
N ASP A 209 7.13 19.08 -15.19
CA ASP A 209 8.37 19.29 -15.95
C ASP A 209 8.86 18.02 -16.68
N ASP A 210 8.38 16.83 -16.29
CA ASP A 210 8.71 15.54 -16.93
C ASP A 210 7.45 14.66 -17.18
N PRO A 211 6.57 15.06 -18.11
CA PRO A 211 5.28 14.41 -18.29
C PRO A 211 5.39 12.98 -18.85
N GLU A 212 6.44 12.66 -19.62
CA GLU A 212 6.66 11.30 -20.12
C GLU A 212 7.04 10.34 -18.99
N HIS A 213 7.93 10.77 -18.10
CA HIS A 213 8.29 9.97 -16.93
C HIS A 213 7.10 9.81 -15.97
N TYR A 214 6.25 10.82 -15.81
CA TYR A 214 5.10 10.78 -14.91
C TYR A 214 3.75 10.49 -15.58
N ARG A 215 3.76 9.99 -16.83
CA ARG A 215 2.54 9.81 -17.67
C ARG A 215 1.39 9.09 -16.96
N TRP A 216 1.70 8.07 -16.16
CA TRP A 216 0.70 7.25 -15.47
C TRP A 216 -0.04 8.02 -14.38
N LEU A 217 0.68 8.88 -13.65
CA LEU A 217 0.06 9.76 -12.66
C LEU A 217 -0.84 10.79 -13.37
N LEU A 218 -0.32 11.42 -14.43
CA LEU A 218 -1.04 12.47 -15.15
C LEU A 218 -2.34 11.95 -15.78
N GLN A 219 -2.30 10.77 -16.40
CA GLN A 219 -3.50 10.10 -16.92
C GLN A 219 -4.53 9.81 -15.82
N ARG A 220 -4.08 9.33 -14.64
CA ARG A 220 -4.98 9.05 -13.52
C ARG A 220 -5.61 10.32 -12.94
N SER A 221 -4.89 11.43 -12.97
CA SER A 221 -5.32 12.72 -12.42
C SER A 221 -6.08 13.58 -13.43
N GLY A 222 -6.39 13.09 -14.63
CA GLY A 222 -7.10 13.83 -15.67
C GLY A 222 -6.28 14.98 -16.30
N HIS A 223 -4.95 14.88 -16.23
CA HIS A 223 -3.99 15.85 -16.79
C HIS A 223 -3.20 15.25 -17.98
N GLY A 224 -3.71 14.16 -18.58
CA GLY A 224 -3.09 13.46 -19.71
C GLY A 224 -3.93 13.48 -20.96
#